data_AF-J3L7M5-F1
#
_entry.id   AF-J3L7M5-F1
#
_cell.length_a   1.000
_cell.length_b   1.000
_cell.length_c   1.000
_cell.angle_alpha   90.00
_cell.angle_beta   90.00
_cell.angle_gamma   90.00
#
_symmetry.space_group_name_H-M   'P 1'
#
loop_
_entity.id
_entity.type
_entity.pdbx_description
1 polymer ?
#
loop_
_entity_poly.entity_id
_entity_poly.type
_entity_poly.pdbx_seq_one_letter_code
_entity_poly.pdbx_strand_id
1 'polypeptide(L)'
;MELAEGLRRNPVPFLKNPKNGAYYLRVTGIAVNQQAVPIPPRALDLDVRRGTGGVTLSTVDPYTALRPDIYRALLSAFDAATSGIPRVTPPAKPFEMCYQASALGTTRLGFAVANIDLGLDGGPRTAATTGRCPAAARWCK
;
A
#
# COMPACT_ATOMS: atom_id res chain seq x y z
N MET A 1 -19.95 -0.27 -7.36
CA MET A 1 -20.26 -0.64 -8.75
C MET A 1 -19.16 -0.20 -9.73
N GLU A 2 -18.54 0.95 -9.52
CA GLU A 2 -17.50 1.51 -10.44
C GLU A 2 -16.16 0.75 -10.42
N LEU A 3 -15.70 0.27 -9.25
CA LEU A 3 -14.43 -0.45 -9.12
C LEU A 3 -14.44 -1.82 -9.82
N ALA A 4 -15.55 -2.57 -9.72
CA ALA A 4 -15.70 -3.87 -10.37
C ALA A 4 -15.76 -3.73 -11.90
N GLU A 5 -16.43 -2.70 -12.40
CA GLU A 5 -16.48 -2.37 -13.83
C GLU A 5 -15.12 -1.87 -14.34
N GLY A 6 -14.40 -1.09 -13.53
CA GLY A 6 -13.03 -0.66 -13.81
C GLY A 6 -12.06 -1.82 -13.95
N LEU A 7 -12.11 -2.80 -13.03
CA LEU A 7 -11.29 -4.02 -13.11
C LEU A 7 -11.66 -4.91 -14.31
N ARG A 8 -12.94 -4.92 -14.72
CA ARG A 8 -13.38 -5.64 -15.94
C ARG A 8 -12.82 -5.00 -17.21
N ARG A 9 -12.71 -3.67 -17.25
CA ARG A 9 -12.21 -2.93 -18.42
C ARG A 9 -10.69 -2.87 -18.49
N ASN A 10 -10.01 -2.86 -17.36
CA ASN A 10 -8.55 -2.90 -17.28
C ASN A 10 -8.11 -3.92 -16.23
N PRO A 11 -7.90 -5.19 -16.63
CA PRO A 11 -7.53 -6.23 -15.69
C PRO A 11 -6.13 -5.95 -15.14
N VAL A 12 -5.96 -6.15 -13.83
CA VAL A 12 -4.64 -6.05 -13.19
C VAL A 12 -3.78 -7.19 -13.73
N PRO A 13 -2.62 -6.90 -14.37
CA PRO A 13 -1.78 -7.93 -14.95
C PRO A 13 -1.09 -8.73 -13.84
N PHE A 14 -1.27 -10.05 -13.88
CA PHE A 14 -0.50 -10.97 -13.05
C PHE A 14 0.83 -11.32 -13.72
N LEU A 15 1.90 -11.25 -12.96
CA LEU A 15 3.24 -11.67 -13.36
C LEU A 15 3.49 -13.09 -12.85
N LYS A 16 3.81 -14.01 -13.75
CA LYS A 16 4.21 -15.37 -13.34
C LYS A 16 5.71 -15.40 -13.06
N ASN A 17 6.09 -15.83 -11.86
CA ASN A 17 7.50 -16.01 -11.54
C ASN A 17 8.01 -17.32 -12.17
N PRO A 18 9.04 -17.27 -13.04
CA PRO A 18 9.50 -18.43 -13.79
C PRO A 18 10.20 -19.48 -12.91
N LYS A 19 10.64 -19.13 -11.69
CA LYS A 19 11.36 -20.05 -10.80
C LYS A 19 10.47 -20.86 -9.88
N ASN A 20 9.40 -20.27 -9.33
CA ASN A 20 8.51 -20.94 -8.38
C ASN A 20 7.08 -21.13 -8.92
N GLY A 21 6.76 -20.60 -10.10
CA GLY A 21 5.45 -20.73 -10.74
C GLY A 21 4.33 -19.89 -10.11
N ALA A 22 4.61 -19.14 -9.03
CA ALA A 22 3.62 -18.33 -8.33
C ALA A 22 3.25 -17.05 -9.10
N TYR A 23 2.08 -16.50 -8.78
CA TYR A 23 1.56 -15.27 -9.38
C TYR A 23 1.85 -14.07 -8.49
N TYR A 24 2.33 -13.02 -9.11
CA TYR A 24 2.70 -11.76 -8.48
C TYR A 24 1.88 -10.62 -9.09
N LEU A 25 1.58 -9.63 -8.26
CA LEU A 25 0.96 -8.38 -8.66
C LEU A 25 2.04 -7.35 -8.98
N ARG A 26 1.79 -6.57 -10.04
CA ARG A 26 2.60 -5.40 -10.31
C ARG A 26 2.09 -4.20 -9.52
N VAL A 27 2.77 -3.90 -8.42
CA VAL A 27 2.50 -2.73 -7.57
C VAL A 27 3.52 -1.64 -7.88
N THR A 28 3.02 -0.44 -8.17
CA THR A 28 3.82 0.73 -8.57
C THR A 28 4.15 1.64 -7.39
N GLY A 29 3.37 1.57 -6.31
CA GLY A 29 3.60 2.38 -5.12
C GLY A 29 2.61 2.10 -4.00
N ILE A 30 2.84 2.73 -2.86
CA ILE A 30 2.00 2.68 -1.67
C ILE A 30 1.70 4.14 -1.27
N ALA A 31 0.47 4.41 -0.86
CA ALA A 31 0.09 5.70 -0.30
C ALA A 31 -0.64 5.52 1.04
N VAL A 32 -0.50 6.51 1.93
CA VAL A 32 -1.26 6.61 3.18
C VAL A 32 -2.11 7.87 3.09
N ASN A 33 -3.44 7.76 3.21
CA ASN A 33 -4.37 8.86 2.97
C ASN A 33 -4.06 9.61 1.66
N GLN A 34 -3.85 8.87 0.56
CA GLN A 34 -3.50 9.41 -0.76
C GLN A 34 -2.13 10.11 -0.85
N GLN A 35 -1.37 10.21 0.24
CA GLN A 35 0.01 10.71 0.25
C GLN A 35 0.98 9.56 -0.07
N ALA A 36 1.78 9.70 -1.12
CA ALA A 36 2.75 8.68 -1.51
C ALA A 36 3.79 8.42 -0.40
N VAL A 37 4.02 7.14 -0.09
CA VAL A 37 5.04 6.71 0.86
C VAL A 37 6.40 6.69 0.15
N PRO A 38 7.43 7.35 0.69
CA PRO A 38 8.75 7.39 0.08
C PRO A 38 9.46 6.04 0.28
N ILE A 39 9.33 5.14 -0.68
CA ILE A 39 10.03 3.86 -0.72
C ILE A 39 11.16 3.89 -1.77
N PRO A 40 12.19 3.04 -1.65
CA PRO A 40 13.24 2.98 -2.65
C PRO A 40 12.69 2.71 -4.05
N PRO A 41 13.27 3.30 -5.12
CA PRO A 41 12.85 3.03 -6.48
C PRO A 41 12.87 1.53 -6.77
N ARG A 42 11.84 1.02 -7.46
CA ARG A 42 11.72 -0.41 -7.84
C ARG A 42 11.70 -1.37 -6.64
N ALA A 43 11.42 -0.89 -5.42
CA ALA A 43 11.40 -1.73 -4.23
C ALA A 43 10.39 -2.89 -4.31
N LEU A 44 9.31 -2.70 -5.05
CA LEU A 44 8.18 -3.63 -5.23
C LEU A 44 8.26 -4.44 -6.54
N ASP A 45 9.27 -4.19 -7.39
CA ASP A 45 9.38 -4.87 -8.68
C ASP A 45 9.75 -6.34 -8.50
N LEU A 46 9.21 -7.20 -9.37
CA LEU A 46 9.67 -8.58 -9.51
C LEU A 46 10.87 -8.61 -10.46
N ASP A 47 12.04 -9.02 -9.96
CA ASP A 47 13.16 -9.41 -10.82
C ASP A 47 12.84 -10.78 -11.43
N VAL A 48 12.29 -10.78 -12.65
CA VAL A 48 11.89 -12.00 -13.36
C VAL A 48 13.08 -12.92 -13.65
N ARG A 49 14.29 -12.37 -13.82
CA ARG A 49 15.50 -13.16 -14.09
C ARG A 49 15.92 -13.92 -12.83
N ARG A 50 15.91 -13.25 -11.68
CA ARG A 50 16.27 -13.86 -10.40
C ARG A 50 15.13 -14.58 -9.71
N GLY A 51 13.88 -14.30 -10.08
CA GLY A 51 12.68 -14.80 -9.41
C GLY A 51 12.48 -14.22 -8.01
N THR A 52 13.00 -13.01 -7.75
CA THR A 52 13.06 -12.39 -6.42
C THR A 52 12.32 -11.04 -6.40
N GLY A 53 11.75 -10.69 -5.26
CA GLY A 53 10.96 -9.46 -5.12
C GLY A 53 9.50 -9.66 -5.52
N GLY A 54 8.86 -8.59 -5.97
CA GLY A 54 7.43 -8.58 -6.30
C GLY A 54 6.50 -8.55 -5.09
N VAL A 55 5.21 -8.44 -5.37
CA VAL A 55 4.14 -8.51 -4.38
C VAL A 55 3.28 -9.73 -4.67
N THR A 56 3.03 -10.57 -3.66
CA THR A 56 2.20 -11.77 -3.79
C THR A 56 1.00 -11.68 -2.86
N LEU A 57 -0.05 -12.45 -3.17
CA LEU A 57 -1.14 -12.72 -2.25
C LEU A 57 -0.82 -14.00 -1.49
N SER A 58 -0.98 -13.97 -0.16
CA SER A 58 -0.81 -15.12 0.72
C SER A 58 -2.08 -15.31 1.53
N THR A 59 -2.55 -16.55 1.64
CA THR A 59 -3.61 -16.95 2.59
C THR A 59 -3.06 -17.64 3.83
N VAL A 60 -1.74 -17.87 3.85
CA VAL A 60 -1.03 -18.50 4.98
C VAL A 60 -0.66 -17.45 6.02
N ASP A 61 -0.29 -16.24 5.56
CA ASP A 61 0.08 -15.13 6.43
C ASP A 61 -1.16 -14.27 6.74
N PRO A 62 -1.60 -14.16 8.02
CA PRO A 62 -2.80 -13.42 8.38
C PRO A 62 -2.59 -11.90 8.39
N TYR A 63 -1.37 -11.44 8.11
CA TYR A 63 -0.99 -10.03 8.04
C TYR A 63 -0.03 -9.80 6.88
N THR A 64 0.06 -8.55 6.42
CA THR A 64 0.99 -8.17 5.36
C THR A 64 2.43 -8.20 5.88
N ALA A 65 3.27 -9.03 5.27
CA ALA A 65 4.72 -9.01 5.48
C ALA A 65 5.38 -8.08 4.45
N LEU A 66 6.23 -7.16 4.93
CA LEU A 66 6.95 -6.20 4.09
C LEU A 66 8.45 -6.30 4.33
N ARG A 67 9.24 -6.03 3.28
CA ARG A 67 10.69 -5.90 3.41
C ARG A 67 11.03 -4.71 4.34
N PRO A 68 12.07 -4.79 5.19
CA PRO A 68 12.30 -3.78 6.24
C PRO A 68 12.35 -2.32 5.78
N ASP A 69 12.93 -2.06 4.61
CA ASP A 69 13.01 -0.72 3.99
C ASP A 69 11.63 -0.14 3.66
N ILE A 70 10.70 -0.99 3.18
CA ILE A 70 9.32 -0.61 2.87
C ILE A 70 8.50 -0.51 4.16
N TYR A 71 8.66 -1.48 5.06
CA TYR A 71 7.95 -1.54 6.34
C TYR A 71 8.18 -0.28 7.16
N ARG A 72 9.44 0.17 7.30
CA ARG A 72 9.78 1.36 8.10
C ARG A 72 9.18 2.64 7.51
N ALA A 73 9.25 2.80 6.18
CA ALA A 73 8.66 3.95 5.51
C ALA A 73 7.14 3.99 5.67
N LEU A 74 6.47 2.84 5.49
CA LEU A 74 5.03 2.74 5.64
C LEU A 74 4.60 2.97 7.09
N LEU A 75 5.29 2.36 8.06
CA LEU A 75 4.98 2.50 9.49
C LEU A 75 5.10 3.96 9.93
N SER A 76 6.14 4.68 9.49
CA SER A 76 6.32 6.09 9.79
C SER A 76 5.23 6.97 9.16
N ALA A 77 4.84 6.69 7.91
CA ALA A 77 3.78 7.44 7.24
C ALA A 77 2.41 7.19 7.90
N PHE A 78 2.16 5.94 8.31
CA PHE A 78 0.94 5.57 9.01
C PHE A 78 0.84 6.24 10.38
N ASP A 79 1.90 6.20 11.19
CA ASP A 79 1.94 6.83 12.53
C ASP A 79 1.75 8.35 12.45
N ALA A 80 2.33 9.00 11.43
CA ALA A 80 2.11 10.42 11.19
C ALA A 80 0.64 10.72 10.81
N ALA A 81 0.01 9.86 10.02
CA ALA A 81 -1.38 10.02 9.60
C ALA A 81 -2.40 9.69 10.71
N THR A 82 -1.97 8.95 11.75
CA THR A 82 -2.80 8.53 12.90
C THR A 82 -2.34 9.15 14.21
N SER A 83 -1.56 10.23 14.19
CA SER A 83 -0.90 10.82 15.36
C SER A 83 -1.85 11.26 16.49
N GLY A 84 -3.14 11.46 16.19
CA GLY A 84 -4.19 11.78 17.16
C GLY A 84 -4.71 10.57 17.95
N ILE A 85 -4.30 9.35 17.61
CA ILE A 85 -4.77 8.13 18.25
C ILE A 85 -3.77 7.66 19.31
N PRO A 86 -4.18 7.47 20.57
CA PRO A 86 -3.32 6.96 21.63
C PRO A 86 -2.69 5.60 21.29
N ARG A 87 -1.38 5.49 21.51
CA ARG A 87 -0.63 4.23 21.35
C ARG A 87 -0.79 3.32 22.57
N VAL A 88 -0.73 2.01 22.34
CA VAL A 88 -0.61 1.00 23.39
C VAL A 88 0.88 0.73 23.63
N THR A 89 1.32 0.82 24.88
CA THR A 89 2.69 0.54 25.29
C THR A 89 2.69 -0.45 26.46
N PRO A 90 3.39 -1.59 26.36
CA PRO A 90 4.13 -2.07 25.18
C PRO A 90 3.18 -2.57 24.07
N PRO A 91 3.61 -2.54 22.79
CA PRO A 91 2.84 -3.13 21.71
C PRO A 91 2.74 -4.65 21.86
N ALA A 92 1.65 -5.23 21.35
CA ALA A 92 1.43 -6.67 21.37
C ALA A 92 2.23 -7.35 20.26
N LYS A 93 3.07 -8.33 20.61
CA LYS A 93 3.82 -9.13 19.63
C LYS A 93 2.86 -9.88 18.69
N PRO A 94 3.21 -10.07 17.40
CA PRO A 94 4.47 -9.73 16.74
C PRO A 94 4.56 -8.27 16.22
N PHE A 95 3.60 -7.41 16.56
CA PHE A 95 3.53 -6.05 16.03
C PHE A 95 4.41 -5.08 16.81
N GLU A 96 5.00 -4.13 16.10
CA GLU A 96 5.84 -3.07 16.69
C GLU A 96 5.03 -1.83 17.08
N MET A 97 3.76 -1.74 16.63
CA MET A 97 2.91 -0.57 16.83
C MET A 97 1.46 -1.00 17.01
N CYS A 98 0.83 -0.51 18.08
CA CYS A 98 -0.56 -0.77 18.41
C CYS A 98 -1.24 0.52 18.88
N TYR A 99 -2.53 0.65 18.61
CA TYR A 99 -3.36 1.79 19.00
C TYR A 99 -4.46 1.35 19.95
N GLN A 100 -4.92 2.26 20.82
CA GLN A 100 -6.01 2.00 21.74
C GLN A 100 -7.33 1.90 20.98
N ALA A 101 -7.91 0.69 20.92
CA ALA A 101 -9.16 0.46 20.21
C ALA A 101 -10.34 1.29 20.73
N SER A 102 -10.37 1.60 22.03
CA SER A 102 -11.39 2.46 22.66
C SER A 102 -11.36 3.91 22.17
N ALA A 103 -10.22 4.35 21.62
CA ALA A 103 -10.05 5.68 21.05
C ALA A 103 -10.33 5.73 19.53
N LEU A 104 -10.61 4.58 18.90
CA LEU A 104 -10.91 4.50 17.48
C LEU A 104 -12.41 4.65 17.23
N GLY A 105 -12.76 5.57 16.34
CA GLY A 105 -14.10 5.60 15.76
C GLY A 105 -14.35 4.36 14.91
N THR A 106 -15.62 3.97 14.74
CA THR A 106 -16.03 2.88 13.85
C THR A 106 -16.76 3.41 12.63
N THR A 107 -16.48 2.81 11.48
CA THR A 107 -17.12 3.08 10.21
C THR A 107 -17.73 1.79 9.67
N ARG A 108 -18.50 1.88 8.59
CA ARG A 108 -19.00 0.68 7.88
C ARG A 108 -17.89 -0.21 7.33
N LEU A 109 -16.66 0.31 7.19
CA LEU A 109 -15.51 -0.40 6.64
C LEU A 109 -14.52 -0.88 7.71
N GLY A 110 -14.79 -0.63 9.00
CA GLY A 110 -13.90 -0.93 10.11
C GLY A 110 -13.50 0.31 10.91
N PHE A 111 -12.39 0.24 11.64
CA PHE A 111 -11.89 1.37 12.42
C PHE A 111 -11.55 2.58 11.54
N ALA A 112 -11.88 3.77 12.03
CA ALA A 112 -11.56 5.05 11.39
C ALA A 112 -10.05 5.37 11.56
N VAL A 113 -9.22 4.68 10.79
CA VAL A 113 -7.76 4.88 10.72
C VAL A 113 -7.36 5.39 9.33
N ALA A 114 -6.08 5.71 9.14
CA ALA A 114 -5.58 6.13 7.84
C ALA A 114 -5.75 5.03 6.78
N ASN A 115 -6.18 5.41 5.58
CA ASN A 115 -6.30 4.48 4.45
C ASN A 115 -4.93 4.16 3.88
N ILE A 116 -4.70 2.91 3.48
CA ILE A 116 -3.50 2.47 2.76
C ILE A 116 -3.90 2.05 1.36
N ASP A 117 -3.36 2.74 0.36
CA ASP A 117 -3.66 2.48 -1.05
C ASP A 117 -2.46 1.81 -1.72
N LEU A 118 -2.72 0.74 -2.48
CA LEU A 118 -1.73 0.08 -3.33
C LEU A 118 -1.97 0.48 -4.79
N GLY A 119 -1.00 1.18 -5.39
CA GLY A 119 -1.05 1.54 -6.80
C GLY A 119 -0.77 0.31 -7.67
N LEU A 120 -1.74 -0.15 -8.45
CA LEU A 120 -1.59 -1.31 -9.33
C LEU A 120 -1.37 -0.86 -10.78
N ASP A 121 -0.48 -1.56 -11.50
CA ASP A 121 -0.36 -1.36 -12.95
C ASP A 121 -1.68 -1.80 -13.62
N GLY A 122 -2.17 -1.01 -14.58
CA GLY A 122 -3.51 -1.21 -15.14
C GLY A 122 -4.69 -0.85 -14.22
N GLY A 123 -4.47 -0.38 -12.99
CA GLY A 123 -5.56 0.19 -12.17
C GLY A 123 -5.99 1.58 -12.66
N PRO A 124 -7.19 2.08 -12.26
CA PRO A 124 -7.45 3.51 -12.31
C PRO A 124 -6.31 4.21 -11.56
N ARG A 125 -5.66 5.18 -12.23
CA ARG A 125 -4.58 5.96 -11.62
C ARG A 125 -5.15 6.73 -10.43
N THR A 126 -5.16 6.16 -9.23
CA THR A 126 -5.07 6.99 -8.03
C THR A 126 -3.73 7.70 -8.15
N ALA A 127 -3.78 9.03 -8.20
CA ALA A 127 -2.67 9.85 -8.63
C ALA A 127 -1.45 9.61 -7.74
N ALA A 128 -0.56 8.71 -8.17
CA ALA A 128 0.82 8.73 -7.77
C ALA A 128 1.40 10.03 -8.34
N THR A 129 1.39 11.09 -7.56
CA THR A 129 2.09 12.36 -7.81
C THR A 129 3.59 12.11 -7.77
N THR A 130 4.10 11.34 -8.73
CA THR A 130 5.51 11.31 -9.11
C THR A 130 5.58 11.74 -10.56
N GLY A 131 5.41 13.05 -10.74
CA GLY A 131 5.46 13.70 -12.03
C GLY A 131 5.22 15.19 -11.84
N ARG A 132 6.28 15.89 -11.44
CA ARG A 132 6.57 17.30 -11.79
C ARG A 132 5.31 18.11 -12.13
N CYS A 133 4.86 18.96 -11.21
CA CYS A 133 3.86 19.99 -11.51
C CYS A 133 4.34 20.77 -12.76
N PRO A 134 3.70 20.64 -13.94
CA PRO A 134 3.95 21.61 -14.99
C PRO A 134 3.34 22.92 -14.48
N ALA A 135 4.10 24.01 -14.55
CA ALA A 135 3.74 25.33 -14.05
C ALA A 135 2.53 26.00 -14.75
N ALA A 136 1.55 25.23 -15.25
CA ALA A 136 0.43 25.72 -16.03
C ALA A 136 -0.94 25.12 -15.67
N ALA A 137 -1.04 24.17 -14.75
CA ALA A 137 -2.35 23.66 -14.30
C ALA A 137 -2.83 24.45 -13.08
N ARG A 138 -3.31 25.67 -13.34
CA ARG A 138 -4.31 26.32 -12.48
C ARG A 138 -5.40 25.30 -12.20
N TRP A 139 -5.73 25.05 -10.94
CA TRP A 139 -7.05 24.77 -10.36
C TRP A 139 -6.84 24.31 -8.91
N CYS A 140 -6.38 25.25 -8.08
CA CYS A 140 -6.84 25.34 -6.70
C CYS A 140 -7.93 26.42 -6.70
N LYS A 141 -9.19 26.00 -6.59
CA LYS A 141 -10.27 26.70 -5.89
C LYS A 141 -11.39 25.70 -5.60
#